data_AF-A0A5Q2EYY2-F1
#
_entry.id   AF-A0A5Q2EYY2-F1
#
_cell.length_a   1.000
_cell.length_b   1.000
_cell.length_c   1.000
_cell.angle_alpha   90.00
_cell.angle_beta   90.00
_cell.angle_gamma   90.00
#
_symmetry.space_group_name_H-M   'P 1'
#
loop_
_entity.id
_entity.type
_entity.pdbx_description
1 polymer ?
#
loop_
_entity_poly.entity_id
_entity_poly.type
_entity_poly.pdbx_seq_one_letter_code
_entity_poly.pdbx_strand_id
1 'polypeptide(L)'
;MSADLPRTMSRNYCFTWNNPTSPIALHEKIGYLIYQEEIGESGTPHYQGYVEFKSKTRITAIKKLGLPWNVCHLEVRRGTQEEAIAYCTKEETRKPDTLPLEFGVKQAAGKTRKYSAMCNALMAGEDVTTDEHFEEYLKHKRNVDEVIRDRKKMKVSDIEVDIALTSWQEDLITIFSSKPNPRTIHWRWESQGNAGKTTFTKYLVKHHQAIMIDTTAKERVIRAYSQEPVVVFDINRAEGKEDQVNYGIMETLKNGMGFNTMYEPCMKIWPSPHVLVFSNFPPKEGKLSVDRLDTVEIPSLLGVIPPPVVDYNPFDFIQP
;
A
#
# COMPACT_ATOMS: atom_id res chain seq x y z
N MET A 1 -12.75 42.03 38.09
CA MET A 1 -13.43 40.78 37.71
C MET A 1 -12.58 40.08 36.67
N SER A 2 -11.71 39.18 37.13
CA SER A 2 -10.73 38.45 36.32
C SER A 2 -11.35 37.13 35.87
N ALA A 3 -11.73 37.05 34.60
CA ALA A 3 -12.19 35.80 33.99
C ALA A 3 -11.01 34.81 33.95
N ASP A 4 -11.20 33.67 34.61
CA ASP A 4 -10.27 32.55 34.64
C ASP A 4 -10.11 31.99 33.21
N LEU A 5 -8.97 32.31 32.58
CA LEU A 5 -8.60 31.72 31.30
C LEU A 5 -8.23 30.23 31.53
N PRO A 6 -8.69 29.30 30.67
CA PRO A 6 -8.41 27.88 30.83
C PRO A 6 -6.91 27.59 30.86
N ARG A 7 -6.48 26.71 31.78
CA ARG A 7 -5.08 26.31 32.06
C ARG A 7 -4.44 25.45 30.95
N THR A 8 -4.65 25.79 29.67
CA THR A 8 -4.23 24.96 28.54
C THR A 8 -2.97 25.54 27.88
N MET A 9 -1.89 24.76 27.84
CA MET A 9 -0.67 25.10 27.09
C MET A 9 -0.81 24.60 25.66
N SER A 10 -0.63 25.48 24.68
CA SER A 10 -0.63 25.13 23.26
C SER A 10 0.66 25.61 22.59
N ARG A 11 0.96 25.07 21.42
CA ARG A 11 1.96 25.64 20.50
C ARG A 11 1.31 26.59 19.48
N ASN A 12 0.00 26.44 19.27
CA ASN A 12 -0.72 26.99 18.15
C ASN A 12 -1.86 27.89 18.66
N TYR A 13 -1.86 29.15 18.23
CA TYR A 13 -2.82 30.17 18.67
C TYR A 13 -3.35 30.97 17.48
N CYS A 14 -4.64 31.28 17.49
CA CYS A 14 -5.23 32.32 16.64
C CYS A 14 -5.24 33.63 17.43
N PHE A 15 -5.03 34.76 16.77
CA PHE A 15 -5.05 36.07 17.41
C PHE A 15 -5.80 37.12 16.59
N THR A 16 -6.37 38.09 17.30
CA THR A 16 -6.94 39.30 16.71
C THR A 16 -6.40 40.55 17.42
N TRP A 17 -6.04 41.58 16.66
CA TRP A 17 -5.54 42.85 17.17
C TRP A 17 -6.25 44.03 16.51
N ASN A 18 -7.10 44.70 17.28
CA ASN A 18 -7.85 45.87 16.80
C ASN A 18 -6.98 47.13 16.83
N ASN A 19 -7.12 47.98 15.80
CA ASN A 19 -6.41 49.25 15.63
C ASN A 19 -4.87 49.12 15.75
N PRO A 20 -4.23 48.35 14.85
CA PRO A 20 -2.80 48.10 14.91
C PRO A 20 -2.01 49.40 14.68
N THR A 21 -1.09 49.71 15.61
CA THR A 21 -0.24 50.92 15.55
C THR A 21 1.10 50.66 14.86
N SER A 22 1.41 49.40 14.56
CA SER A 22 2.65 48.96 13.90
C SER A 22 2.51 47.54 13.35
N PRO A 23 3.36 47.12 12.39
CA PRO A 23 3.46 45.72 11.98
C PRO A 23 3.85 44.80 13.15
N ILE A 24 3.48 43.51 13.07
CA ILE A 24 3.80 42.55 14.13
C ILE A 24 5.30 42.29 14.20
N ALA A 25 5.93 42.63 15.33
CA ALA A 25 7.34 42.34 15.56
C ALA A 25 7.57 40.82 15.71
N LEU A 26 8.47 40.28 14.88
CA LEU A 26 8.91 38.89 14.96
C LEU A 26 9.74 38.68 16.23
N HIS A 27 9.44 37.61 16.96
CA HIS A 27 10.21 37.19 18.13
C HIS A 27 10.84 35.82 17.85
N GLU A 28 12.06 35.58 18.33
CA GLU A 28 12.80 34.31 18.19
C GLU A 28 12.04 33.04 18.61
N LYS A 29 10.99 33.18 19.41
CA LYS A 29 10.15 32.08 19.92
C LYS A 29 9.06 31.67 18.93
N ILE A 30 8.79 32.49 17.92
CA ILE A 30 7.83 32.24 16.85
C ILE A 30 8.51 31.36 15.80
N GLY A 31 7.86 30.25 15.45
CA GLY A 31 8.27 29.35 14.36
C GLY A 31 7.54 29.64 13.06
N TYR A 32 6.26 30.02 13.15
CA TYR A 32 5.42 30.38 12.02
C TYR A 32 4.41 31.46 12.43
N LEU A 33 4.14 32.42 11.56
CA LEU A 33 3.20 33.51 11.76
C LEU A 33 2.56 33.86 10.42
N ILE A 34 1.24 33.93 10.38
CA ILE A 34 0.49 34.48 9.25
C ILE A 34 -0.55 35.46 9.78
N TYR A 35 -0.70 36.61 9.15
CA TYR A 35 -1.75 37.56 9.51
C TYR A 35 -2.17 38.40 8.31
N GLN A 36 -3.40 38.92 8.40
CA GLN A 36 -4.03 39.73 7.39
C GLN A 36 -4.70 40.96 8.05
N GLU A 37 -4.66 42.10 7.34
CA GLU A 37 -5.42 43.30 7.71
C GLU A 37 -6.84 43.22 7.14
N GLU A 38 -7.81 43.18 8.04
CA GLU A 38 -9.23 43.18 7.72
C GLU A 38 -9.87 44.51 8.14
N ILE A 39 -10.98 44.88 7.49
CA ILE A 39 -11.81 46.02 7.87
C ILE A 39 -13.14 45.45 8.40
N GLY A 40 -13.40 45.64 9.70
CA GLY A 40 -14.69 45.24 10.27
C GLY A 40 -15.87 46.07 9.75
N GLU A 41 -17.11 45.63 9.98
CA GLU A 41 -18.35 46.31 9.53
C GLU A 41 -18.45 47.79 9.96
N SER A 42 -17.75 48.19 11.03
CA SER A 42 -17.68 49.56 11.54
C SER A 42 -16.51 50.40 10.95
N GLY A 43 -15.78 49.90 9.96
CA GLY A 43 -14.68 50.61 9.29
C GLY A 43 -13.35 50.66 10.05
N THR A 44 -13.22 49.97 11.19
CA THR A 44 -11.98 49.91 11.97
C THR A 44 -11.05 48.81 11.45
N PRO A 45 -9.75 49.11 11.21
CA PRO A 45 -8.78 48.09 10.80
C PRO A 45 -8.42 47.18 11.98
N HIS A 46 -8.38 45.87 11.74
CA HIS A 46 -7.87 44.87 12.69
C HIS A 46 -6.97 43.86 11.98
N TYR A 47 -5.94 43.37 12.70
CA TYR A 47 -5.15 42.23 12.25
C TYR A 47 -5.77 40.95 12.79
N GLN A 48 -6.09 40.02 11.89
CA GLN A 48 -6.47 38.65 12.23
C GLN A 48 -5.38 37.71 11.75
N GLY A 49 -4.92 36.80 12.61
CA GLY A 49 -3.81 35.93 12.26
C GLY A 49 -3.67 34.68 13.10
N TYR A 50 -2.70 33.86 12.72
CA TYR A 50 -2.36 32.60 13.31
C TYR A 50 -0.86 32.53 13.59
N VAL A 51 -0.49 32.03 14.77
CA VAL A 51 0.90 31.94 15.23
C VAL A 51 1.21 30.55 15.80
N GLU A 52 2.39 30.04 15.46
CA GLU A 52 2.98 28.83 16.02
C GLU A 52 4.28 29.16 16.74
N PHE A 53 4.37 28.74 18.00
CA PHE A 53 5.56 28.88 18.82
C PHE A 53 6.44 27.62 18.73
N LYS A 54 7.76 27.80 18.83
CA LYS A 54 8.74 26.69 18.86
C LYS A 54 8.50 25.73 20.03
N SER A 55 7.94 26.22 21.14
CA SER A 55 7.65 25.43 22.34
C SER A 55 6.24 25.69 22.88
N LYS A 56 5.71 24.73 23.65
CA LYS A 56 4.39 24.87 24.30
C LYS A 56 4.45 26.06 25.26
N THR A 57 3.67 27.11 24.98
CA THR A 57 3.73 28.36 25.72
C THR A 57 2.34 28.67 26.30
N ARG A 58 2.28 29.41 27.42
CA ARG A 58 1.00 29.86 28.01
C ARG A 58 0.62 31.23 27.46
N ILE A 59 -0.68 31.53 27.36
CA ILE A 59 -1.17 32.87 26.97
C ILE A 59 -0.55 33.96 27.86
N THR A 60 -0.42 33.72 29.17
CA THR A 60 0.22 34.67 30.11
C THR A 60 1.70 34.91 29.81
N ALA A 61 2.41 33.93 29.26
CA ALA A 61 3.80 34.09 28.83
C ALA A 61 3.89 34.79 27.47
N ILE A 62 2.92 34.56 26.58
CA ILE A 62 2.80 35.26 25.29
C ILE A 62 2.53 36.75 25.52
N LYS A 63 1.64 37.11 26.44
CA LYS A 63 1.35 38.51 26.82
C LYS A 63 2.58 39.27 27.35
N LYS A 64 3.61 38.57 27.85
CA LYS A 64 4.86 39.17 28.33
C LYS A 64 5.85 39.50 27.20
N LEU A 65 5.59 39.07 25.97
CA LEU A 65 6.47 39.32 24.81
C LEU A 65 6.37 40.76 24.28
N GLY A 66 5.49 41.61 24.84
CA GLY A 66 5.31 43.00 24.43
C GLY A 66 4.25 43.17 23.35
N LEU A 67 4.22 44.33 22.69
CA LEU A 67 3.30 44.60 21.58
C LEU A 67 3.58 43.65 20.39
N PRO A 68 2.54 43.11 19.73
CA PRO A 68 1.11 43.27 20.00
C PRO A 68 0.51 42.24 20.97
N TRP A 69 1.31 41.30 21.46
CA TRP A 69 0.87 40.14 22.24
C TRP A 69 0.21 40.47 23.58
N ASN A 70 0.50 41.64 24.14
CA ASN A 70 -0.11 42.14 25.38
C ASN A 70 -1.55 42.67 25.18
N VAL A 71 -1.90 43.15 23.99
CA VAL A 71 -3.19 43.77 23.66
C VAL A 71 -4.05 42.92 22.73
N CYS A 72 -3.47 41.94 22.02
CA CYS A 72 -4.23 41.05 21.16
C CYS A 72 -5.07 40.05 21.95
N HIS A 73 -6.23 39.68 21.40
CA HIS A 73 -7.02 38.56 21.86
C HIS A 73 -6.39 37.26 21.32
N LEU A 74 -6.15 36.28 22.19
CA LEU A 74 -5.47 35.02 21.86
C LEU A 74 -6.36 33.84 22.20
N GLU A 75 -6.61 32.98 21.24
CA GLU A 75 -7.39 31.75 21.40
C GLU A 75 -6.59 30.53 20.93
N VAL A 76 -6.78 29.40 21.60
CA VAL A 76 -6.16 28.14 21.18
C VAL A 76 -6.81 27.67 19.88
N ARG A 77 -6.00 27.28 18.90
CA ARG A 77 -6.48 26.78 17.60
C ARG A 77 -7.48 25.63 17.80
N ARG A 78 -8.66 25.74 17.19
CA ARG A 78 -9.63 24.66 17.01
C ARG A 78 -9.61 24.27 15.53
N GLY A 79 -9.21 23.04 15.21
CA GLY A 79 -9.09 22.56 13.82
C GLY A 79 -7.65 22.25 13.36
N THR A 80 -7.50 22.00 12.07
CA THR A 80 -6.23 21.71 11.38
C THR A 80 -5.42 23.00 11.10
N GLN A 81 -4.14 22.85 10.72
CA GLN A 81 -3.29 24.00 10.36
C GLN A 81 -3.78 24.67 9.08
N GLU A 82 -4.24 23.88 8.11
CA GLU A 82 -4.78 24.35 6.84
C GLU A 82 -6.07 25.13 7.02
N GLU A 83 -7.01 24.64 7.85
CA GLU A 83 -8.24 25.37 8.19
C GLU A 83 -7.95 26.70 8.88
N ALA A 84 -6.96 26.76 9.77
CA ALA A 84 -6.58 27.99 10.44
C ALA A 84 -5.93 29.00 9.49
N ILE A 85 -5.11 28.55 8.54
CA ILE A 85 -4.53 29.38 7.48
C ILE A 85 -5.63 29.89 6.55
N ALA A 86 -6.54 29.01 6.09
CA ALA A 86 -7.67 29.37 5.25
C ALA A 86 -8.60 30.38 5.95
N TYR A 87 -8.81 30.22 7.25
CA TYR A 87 -9.57 31.16 8.07
C TYR A 87 -8.92 32.54 8.13
N CYS A 88 -7.58 32.61 8.18
CA CYS A 88 -6.82 33.88 8.20
C CYS A 88 -6.54 34.45 6.80
N THR A 89 -7.07 33.84 5.73
CA THR A 89 -6.84 34.25 4.34
C THR A 89 -8.16 34.41 3.56
N LYS A 90 -9.29 34.56 4.27
CA LYS A 90 -10.59 34.75 3.63
C LYS A 90 -10.61 36.04 2.81
N GLU A 91 -11.04 35.93 1.55
CA GLU A 91 -11.08 37.06 0.62
C GLU A 91 -12.24 38.03 0.90
N GLU A 92 -13.29 37.58 1.59
CA GLU A 92 -14.54 38.35 1.81
C GLU A 92 -14.39 39.54 2.78
N THR A 93 -13.46 39.48 3.73
CA THR A 93 -13.22 40.51 4.78
C THR A 93 -11.94 41.32 4.55
N ARG A 94 -11.31 41.10 3.39
CA ARG A 94 -10.00 41.65 3.01
C ARG A 94 -10.12 43.13 2.60
N LYS A 95 -9.23 43.96 3.14
CA LYS A 95 -9.01 45.32 2.62
C LYS A 95 -8.50 45.23 1.17
N PRO A 96 -9.11 45.93 0.20
CA PRO A 96 -8.55 46.02 -1.14
C PRO A 96 -7.14 46.61 -1.04
N ASP A 97 -6.15 45.95 -1.65
CA ASP A 97 -4.71 46.26 -1.64
C ASP A 97 -3.82 45.73 -0.48
N THR A 98 -4.30 44.83 0.40
CA THR A 98 -3.40 44.13 1.34
C THR A 98 -3.21 42.66 0.99
N LEU A 99 -2.00 42.12 1.10
CA LEU A 99 -1.71 40.69 0.95
C LEU A 99 -1.46 40.08 2.35
N PRO A 100 -1.82 38.82 2.59
CA PRO A 100 -1.47 38.14 3.84
C PRO A 100 0.05 38.09 3.99
N LEU A 101 0.55 38.50 5.16
CA LEU A 101 1.97 38.47 5.48
C LEU A 101 2.29 37.17 6.20
N GLU A 102 3.06 36.30 5.53
CA GLU A 102 3.51 35.00 6.04
C GLU A 102 4.99 35.08 6.43
N PHE A 103 5.32 34.64 7.64
CA PHE A 103 6.67 34.58 8.17
C PHE A 103 6.95 33.21 8.81
N GLY A 104 8.08 32.60 8.45
CA GLY A 104 8.54 31.34 9.01
C GLY A 104 8.29 30.14 8.10
N VAL A 105 8.52 28.94 8.63
CA VAL A 105 8.36 27.67 7.91
C VAL A 105 7.20 26.90 8.51
N LYS A 106 6.22 26.53 7.69
CA LYS A 106 5.06 25.73 8.10
C LYS A 106 5.55 24.45 8.77
N GLN A 107 5.22 24.23 10.05
CA GLN A 107 5.40 22.91 10.63
C GLN A 107 4.30 22.02 10.09
N ALA A 108 4.63 21.19 9.09
CA ALA A 108 3.70 20.28 8.46
C ALA A 108 2.95 19.45 9.52
N ALA A 109 1.63 19.51 9.46
CA ALA A 109 0.78 18.61 10.21
C ALA A 109 1.05 17.16 9.75
N GLY A 110 1.67 16.36 10.62
CA GLY A 110 1.31 14.95 10.75
C GLY A 110 2.04 13.93 9.89
N LYS A 111 3.38 13.97 9.78
CA LYS A 111 4.20 12.76 9.55
C LYS A 111 5.51 12.88 10.35
N THR A 112 5.83 11.90 11.19
CA THR A 112 7.12 11.85 11.90
C THR A 112 8.27 11.82 10.87
N ARG A 113 9.41 12.49 11.14
CA ARG A 113 10.61 12.43 10.26
C ARG A 113 11.00 10.99 9.88
N LYS A 114 10.77 10.04 10.80
CA LYS A 114 10.95 8.60 10.58
C LYS A 114 9.99 8.02 9.53
N TYR A 115 8.72 8.40 9.55
CA TYR A 115 7.72 7.95 8.57
C TYR A 115 8.01 8.48 7.16
N SER A 116 8.38 9.76 7.04
CA SER A 116 8.79 10.31 5.74
C SER A 116 10.07 9.64 5.21
N ALA A 117 11.02 9.33 6.08
CA ALA A 117 12.24 8.60 5.69
C ALA A 117 11.91 7.19 5.18
N MET A 118 11.07 6.44 5.90
CA MET A 118 10.60 5.13 5.48
C MET A 118 9.84 5.20 4.15
N CYS A 119 8.95 6.17 3.95
CA CYS A 119 8.26 6.35 2.68
C CYS A 119 9.24 6.67 1.54
N ASN A 120 10.27 7.48 1.78
CA ASN A 120 11.27 7.81 0.77
C ASN A 120 12.13 6.60 0.40
N ALA A 121 12.61 5.83 1.38
CA ALA A 121 13.32 4.57 1.17
C ALA A 121 12.45 3.56 0.38
N LEU A 122 11.17 3.45 0.79
CA LEU A 122 10.17 2.64 0.10
C LEU A 122 9.85 3.16 -1.30
N MET A 123 10.07 4.43 -1.63
CA MET A 123 9.92 4.97 -2.99
C MET A 123 11.22 4.86 -3.80
N ALA A 124 12.37 4.80 -3.15
CA ALA A 124 13.69 4.66 -3.76
C ALA A 124 14.03 3.22 -4.18
N GLY A 125 13.38 2.21 -3.59
CA GLY A 125 13.68 0.80 -3.93
C GLY A 125 14.14 -0.05 -2.76
N GLU A 126 14.37 0.57 -1.61
CA GLU A 126 15.09 -0.01 -0.49
C GLU A 126 14.19 -0.94 0.35
N ASP A 127 14.83 -1.88 1.04
CA ASP A 127 14.16 -2.78 1.96
C ASP A 127 13.93 -2.08 3.31
N VAL A 128 12.68 -1.65 3.53
CA VAL A 128 12.25 -0.98 4.76
C VAL A 128 11.91 -1.94 5.90
N THR A 129 12.11 -3.25 5.71
CA THR A 129 11.95 -4.26 6.78
C THR A 129 13.20 -4.41 7.65
N THR A 130 14.25 -3.64 7.35
CA THR A 130 15.53 -3.56 8.07
C THR A 130 15.43 -2.75 9.37
N ASP A 131 16.40 -2.94 10.28
CA ASP A 131 16.41 -2.34 11.62
C ASP A 131 16.25 -0.81 11.64
N GLU A 132 16.73 -0.09 10.61
CA GLU A 132 16.62 1.37 10.53
C GLU A 132 15.18 1.89 10.42
N HIS A 133 14.29 1.10 9.82
CA HIS A 133 12.89 1.45 9.58
C HIS A 133 11.89 0.52 10.27
N PHE A 134 12.35 -0.55 10.92
CA PHE A 134 11.54 -1.63 11.45
C PHE A 134 10.42 -1.17 12.41
N GLU A 135 10.72 -0.28 13.37
CA GLU A 135 9.72 0.23 14.31
C GLU A 135 8.56 0.95 13.62
N GLU A 136 8.87 1.71 12.56
CA GLU A 136 7.88 2.50 11.83
C GLU A 136 7.12 1.62 10.82
N TYR A 137 7.82 0.64 10.22
CA TYR A 137 7.22 -0.42 9.43
C TYR A 137 6.15 -1.17 10.22
N LEU A 138 6.41 -1.58 11.46
CA LEU A 138 5.43 -2.30 12.28
C LEU A 138 4.13 -1.50 12.50
N LYS A 139 4.22 -0.17 12.66
CA LYS A 139 3.04 0.71 12.82
C LYS A 139 2.21 0.85 11.55
N HIS A 140 2.84 0.72 10.39
CA HIS A 140 2.22 0.95 9.08
C HIS A 140 2.25 -0.29 8.17
N LYS A 141 2.45 -1.45 8.78
CA LYS A 141 2.75 -2.73 8.11
C LYS A 141 1.82 -3.03 6.95
N ARG A 142 0.50 -2.88 7.16
CA ARG A 142 -0.51 -3.15 6.13
C ARG A 142 -0.29 -2.35 4.84
N ASN A 143 -0.04 -1.04 4.97
CA ASN A 143 0.12 -0.15 3.83
C ASN A 143 1.48 -0.35 3.16
N VAL A 144 2.53 -0.63 3.95
CA VAL A 144 3.87 -0.90 3.43
C VAL A 144 3.91 -2.23 2.68
N ASP A 145 3.28 -3.29 3.22
CA ASP A 145 3.18 -4.61 2.57
C ASP A 145 2.46 -4.52 1.21
N GLU A 146 1.43 -3.66 1.11
CA GLU A 146 0.70 -3.41 -0.13
C GLU A 146 1.58 -2.79 -1.20
N VAL A 147 2.34 -1.74 -0.86
CA VAL A 147 3.30 -1.10 -1.77
C VAL A 147 4.43 -2.05 -2.18
N ILE A 148 4.96 -2.85 -1.24
CA ILE A 148 5.97 -3.87 -1.55
C ILE A 148 5.39 -4.93 -2.51
N ARG A 149 4.14 -5.34 -2.30
CA ARG A 149 3.45 -6.29 -3.19
C ARG A 149 3.28 -5.71 -4.59
N ASP A 150 2.83 -4.47 -4.71
CA ASP A 150 2.63 -3.83 -6.01
C ASP A 150 3.94 -3.59 -6.76
N ARG A 151 5.04 -3.28 -6.05
CA ARG A 151 6.38 -3.26 -6.65
C ARG A 151 6.85 -4.62 -7.15
N LYS A 152 6.58 -5.69 -6.40
CA LYS A 152 6.88 -7.05 -6.85
C LYS A 152 6.11 -7.38 -8.14
N LYS A 153 4.87 -6.91 -8.28
CA LYS A 153 4.12 -7.02 -9.55
C LYS A 153 4.77 -6.22 -10.69
N MET A 154 5.29 -5.02 -10.44
CA MET A 154 6.02 -4.23 -11.46
C MET A 154 7.27 -4.97 -11.98
N LYS A 155 8.08 -5.58 -11.11
CA LYS A 155 9.28 -6.35 -11.55
C LYS A 155 8.94 -7.60 -12.39
N VAL A 156 7.74 -8.17 -12.23
CA VAL A 156 7.29 -9.30 -13.07
C VAL A 156 6.99 -8.84 -14.51
N SER A 157 6.67 -7.56 -14.72
CA SER A 157 6.38 -7.03 -16.07
C SER A 157 7.59 -7.03 -17.02
N ASP A 158 8.81 -7.01 -16.47
CA ASP A 158 10.08 -7.01 -17.22
C ASP A 158 10.51 -8.40 -17.73
N ILE A 159 9.82 -9.48 -17.34
CA ILE A 159 10.14 -10.83 -17.81
C ILE A 159 9.51 -11.02 -19.19
N GLU A 160 10.30 -11.12 -20.27
CA GLU A 160 9.80 -11.51 -21.60
C GLU A 160 9.26 -12.95 -21.56
N VAL A 161 7.94 -13.10 -21.73
CA VAL A 161 7.24 -14.39 -21.80
C VAL A 161 6.17 -14.33 -22.89
N ASP A 162 6.51 -13.74 -24.04
CA ASP A 162 5.65 -13.81 -25.22
C ASP A 162 5.91 -15.13 -25.94
N ILE A 163 5.20 -16.15 -25.49
CA ILE A 163 5.22 -17.50 -26.06
C ILE A 163 4.00 -17.68 -26.95
N ALA A 164 4.17 -18.39 -28.07
CA ALA A 164 3.03 -18.94 -28.80
C ALA A 164 2.37 -20.01 -27.91
N LEU A 165 1.13 -19.77 -27.49
CA LEU A 165 0.39 -20.70 -26.66
C LEU A 165 0.00 -21.95 -27.47
N THR A 166 0.03 -23.11 -26.82
CA THR A 166 -0.53 -24.34 -27.38
C THR A 166 -2.05 -24.35 -27.23
N SER A 167 -2.74 -25.22 -27.97
CA SER A 167 -4.21 -25.33 -27.90
C SER A 167 -4.73 -25.54 -26.47
N TRP A 168 -4.11 -26.45 -25.71
CA TRP A 168 -4.53 -26.72 -24.34
C TRP A 168 -4.26 -25.53 -23.39
N GLN A 169 -3.28 -24.69 -23.70
CA GLN A 169 -3.00 -23.47 -22.95
C GLN A 169 -4.04 -22.40 -23.26
N GLU A 170 -4.42 -22.21 -24.53
CA GLU A 170 -5.48 -21.30 -24.95
C GLU A 170 -6.85 -21.66 -24.33
N ASP A 171 -7.15 -22.96 -24.23
CA ASP A 171 -8.36 -23.45 -23.54
C ASP A 171 -8.38 -23.01 -22.06
N LEU A 172 -7.25 -23.13 -21.36
CA LEU A 172 -7.12 -22.67 -19.98
C LEU A 172 -7.21 -21.16 -19.85
N ILE A 173 -6.65 -20.39 -20.80
CA ILE A 173 -6.79 -18.93 -20.81
C ILE A 173 -8.26 -18.52 -20.97
N THR A 174 -9.00 -19.21 -21.84
CA THR A 174 -10.44 -18.99 -22.01
C THR A 174 -11.20 -19.26 -20.71
N ILE A 175 -10.88 -20.37 -20.03
CA ILE A 175 -11.46 -20.71 -18.73
C ILE A 175 -11.11 -19.64 -17.68
N PHE A 176 -9.85 -19.24 -17.57
CA PHE A 176 -9.36 -18.31 -16.53
C PHE A 176 -9.79 -16.86 -16.76
N SER A 177 -10.19 -16.52 -17.97
CA SER A 177 -10.81 -15.23 -18.30
C SER A 177 -12.29 -15.16 -17.84
N SER A 178 -12.89 -16.29 -17.48
CA SER A 178 -14.25 -16.39 -16.97
C SER A 178 -14.30 -16.47 -15.44
N LYS A 179 -15.51 -16.37 -14.87
CA LYS A 179 -15.72 -16.49 -13.43
C LYS A 179 -15.36 -17.93 -12.95
N PRO A 180 -14.55 -18.09 -11.90
CA PRO A 180 -14.23 -19.41 -11.36
C PRO A 180 -15.48 -20.19 -10.93
N ASN A 181 -15.56 -21.45 -11.35
CA ASN A 181 -16.50 -22.40 -10.74
C ASN A 181 -16.01 -22.72 -9.32
N PRO A 182 -16.85 -22.63 -8.27
CA PRO A 182 -16.41 -22.80 -6.89
C PRO A 182 -15.94 -24.21 -6.52
N ARG A 183 -16.19 -25.24 -7.36
CA ARG A 183 -15.81 -26.64 -7.07
C ARG A 183 -14.70 -27.17 -7.96
N THR A 184 -14.61 -26.71 -9.20
CA THR A 184 -13.69 -27.26 -10.20
C THR A 184 -12.22 -26.99 -9.89
N ILE A 185 -11.42 -28.04 -10.04
CA ILE A 185 -9.96 -28.09 -10.01
C ILE A 185 -9.53 -28.64 -11.37
N HIS A 186 -8.77 -27.85 -12.12
CA HIS A 186 -8.24 -28.24 -13.42
C HIS A 186 -6.95 -29.02 -13.22
N TRP A 187 -6.92 -30.27 -13.67
CA TRP A 187 -5.75 -31.13 -13.60
C TRP A 187 -5.21 -31.37 -15.00
N ARG A 188 -3.94 -31.03 -15.23
CA ARG A 188 -3.24 -31.19 -16.51
C ARG A 188 -1.99 -32.02 -16.27
N TRP A 189 -1.95 -33.21 -16.85
CA TRP A 189 -0.89 -34.18 -16.57
C TRP A 189 -0.32 -34.78 -17.85
N GLU A 190 0.93 -35.24 -17.78
CA GLU A 190 1.64 -35.87 -18.89
C GLU A 190 2.80 -36.73 -18.36
N SER A 191 3.09 -37.88 -18.97
CA SER A 191 4.03 -38.86 -18.40
C SER A 191 5.50 -38.71 -18.85
N GLN A 192 5.78 -37.99 -19.94
CA GLN A 192 7.07 -38.04 -20.64
C GLN A 192 8.00 -36.87 -20.31
N GLY A 193 7.45 -35.66 -20.20
CA GLY A 193 8.10 -34.37 -20.01
C GLY A 193 7.79 -33.40 -21.14
N ASN A 194 8.31 -32.17 -21.00
CA ASN A 194 8.37 -31.17 -22.07
C ASN A 194 7.01 -30.74 -22.66
N ALA A 195 5.96 -30.62 -21.86
CA ALA A 195 4.66 -30.12 -22.34
C ALA A 195 4.51 -28.59 -22.25
N GLY A 196 5.51 -27.86 -21.76
CA GLY A 196 5.45 -26.41 -21.57
C GLY A 196 4.75 -25.94 -20.29
N LYS A 197 4.51 -26.82 -19.31
CA LYS A 197 3.82 -26.53 -18.03
C LYS A 197 4.49 -25.37 -17.27
N THR A 198 5.79 -25.45 -17.03
CA THR A 198 6.55 -24.41 -16.32
C THR A 198 6.59 -23.08 -17.07
N THR A 199 6.71 -23.11 -18.40
CA THR A 199 6.67 -21.90 -19.23
C THR A 199 5.30 -21.22 -19.15
N PHE A 200 4.23 -22.01 -19.17
CA PHE A 200 2.88 -21.50 -19.00
C PHE A 200 2.62 -20.97 -17.59
N THR A 201 3.17 -21.60 -16.54
CA THR A 201 3.10 -21.05 -15.18
C THR A 201 3.69 -19.64 -15.12
N LYS A 202 4.84 -19.39 -15.76
CA LYS A 202 5.43 -18.04 -15.85
C LYS A 202 4.51 -17.06 -16.59
N TYR A 203 3.91 -17.49 -17.71
CA TYR A 203 2.92 -16.71 -18.44
C TYR A 203 1.72 -16.34 -17.56
N LEU A 204 1.16 -17.28 -16.81
CA LEU A 204 0.04 -17.04 -15.89
C LEU A 204 0.40 -16.09 -14.74
N VAL A 205 1.61 -16.19 -14.17
CA VAL A 205 2.07 -15.26 -13.14
C VAL A 205 2.15 -13.84 -13.70
N LYS A 206 2.66 -13.67 -14.93
CA LYS A 206 2.81 -12.37 -15.58
C LYS A 206 1.47 -11.77 -16.02
N HIS A 207 0.66 -12.53 -16.74
CA HIS A 207 -0.53 -12.01 -17.45
C HIS A 207 -1.86 -12.25 -16.70
N HIS A 208 -1.91 -13.22 -15.80
CA HIS A 208 -3.15 -13.66 -15.13
C HIS A 208 -3.09 -13.58 -13.59
N GLN A 209 -2.12 -12.85 -13.04
CA GLN A 209 -1.95 -12.64 -11.59
C GLN A 209 -1.91 -13.97 -10.81
N ALA A 210 -1.35 -15.02 -11.41
CA ALA A 210 -1.31 -16.31 -10.77
C ALA A 210 -0.27 -16.38 -9.64
N ILE A 211 -0.51 -17.27 -8.68
CA ILE A 211 0.49 -17.72 -7.69
C ILE A 211 0.86 -19.17 -7.94
N MET A 212 2.16 -19.46 -7.93
CA MET A 212 2.68 -20.83 -7.97
C MET A 212 2.86 -21.35 -6.54
N ILE A 213 2.38 -22.56 -6.28
CA ILE A 213 2.52 -23.29 -5.02
C ILE A 213 3.34 -24.56 -5.27
N ASP A 214 4.48 -24.65 -4.62
CA ASP A 214 5.43 -25.77 -4.69
C ASP A 214 5.56 -26.53 -3.36
N THR A 215 4.72 -26.20 -2.37
CA THR A 215 4.74 -26.76 -1.02
C THR A 215 3.47 -27.54 -0.69
N THR A 216 3.63 -28.58 0.11
CA THR A 216 2.53 -29.42 0.63
C THR A 216 2.07 -29.01 2.03
N ALA A 217 2.70 -27.97 2.60
CA ALA A 217 2.37 -27.46 3.94
C ALA A 217 1.18 -26.49 3.87
N LYS A 218 -0.01 -26.98 4.24
CA LYS A 218 -1.28 -26.24 4.18
C LYS A 218 -1.20 -24.89 4.89
N GLU A 219 -0.64 -24.84 6.09
CA GLU A 219 -0.56 -23.64 6.92
C GLU A 219 0.27 -22.55 6.24
N ARG A 220 1.36 -22.92 5.57
CA ARG A 220 2.22 -21.98 4.82
C ARG A 220 1.47 -21.40 3.62
N VAL A 221 0.70 -22.24 2.91
CA VAL A 221 -0.15 -21.80 1.80
C VAL A 221 -1.22 -20.82 2.28
N ILE A 222 -2.00 -21.18 3.30
CA ILE A 222 -3.09 -20.33 3.81
C ILE A 222 -2.53 -19.00 4.33
N ARG A 223 -1.35 -19.01 4.95
CA ARG A 223 -0.66 -17.79 5.37
C ARG A 223 -0.29 -16.92 4.17
N ALA A 224 0.42 -17.48 3.19
CA ALA A 224 1.00 -16.74 2.07
C ALA A 224 -0.05 -16.28 1.05
N TYR A 225 -1.12 -17.04 0.85
CA TYR A 225 -2.15 -16.78 -0.16
C TYR A 225 -2.79 -15.40 0.04
N SER A 226 -2.82 -14.61 -1.03
CA SER A 226 -3.23 -13.21 -1.01
C SER A 226 -4.39 -12.94 -1.97
N GLN A 227 -5.23 -13.97 -2.20
CA GLN A 227 -6.45 -13.90 -3.02
C GLN A 227 -6.18 -13.76 -4.53
N GLU A 228 -5.07 -14.33 -4.99
CA GLU A 228 -4.76 -14.43 -6.40
C GLU A 228 -5.88 -15.19 -7.16
N PRO A 229 -6.33 -14.70 -8.32
CA PRO A 229 -7.45 -15.29 -9.05
C PRO A 229 -7.15 -16.67 -9.62
N VAL A 230 -5.86 -16.98 -9.83
CA VAL A 230 -5.38 -18.25 -10.36
C VAL A 230 -4.31 -18.81 -9.42
N VAL A 231 -4.50 -20.05 -8.99
CA VAL A 231 -3.53 -20.80 -8.17
C VAL A 231 -3.03 -21.99 -8.96
N VAL A 232 -1.71 -22.09 -9.12
CA VAL A 232 -1.06 -23.17 -9.85
C VAL A 232 -0.26 -24.04 -8.88
N PHE A 233 -0.59 -25.33 -8.80
CA PHE A 233 0.23 -26.34 -8.15
C PHE A 233 1.13 -26.99 -9.18
N ASP A 234 2.45 -26.82 -9.05
CA ASP A 234 3.42 -27.49 -9.93
C ASP A 234 4.05 -28.67 -9.19
N ILE A 235 3.53 -29.87 -9.46
CA ILE A 235 3.95 -31.10 -8.81
C ILE A 235 5.07 -31.73 -9.62
N ASN A 236 6.29 -31.64 -9.09
CA ASN A 236 7.49 -32.14 -9.75
C ASN A 236 7.50 -33.68 -9.91
N ARG A 237 8.33 -34.16 -10.84
CA ARG A 237 8.47 -35.57 -11.23
C ARG A 237 9.19 -36.46 -10.20
N ALA A 238 9.55 -35.94 -9.03
CA ALA A 238 10.33 -36.73 -8.06
C ALA A 238 9.54 -37.96 -7.59
N GLU A 239 10.23 -39.08 -7.41
CA GLU A 239 9.63 -40.34 -6.98
C GLU A 239 8.87 -40.17 -5.66
N GLY A 240 7.70 -40.80 -5.54
CA GLY A 240 6.83 -40.71 -4.37
C GLY A 240 6.05 -39.40 -4.22
N LYS A 241 6.17 -38.44 -5.16
CA LYS A 241 5.40 -37.19 -5.10
C LYS A 241 3.90 -37.38 -5.26
N GLU A 242 3.49 -38.42 -5.98
CA GLU A 242 2.08 -38.80 -6.11
C GLU A 242 1.40 -39.04 -4.75
N ASP A 243 2.13 -39.62 -3.79
CA ASP A 243 1.67 -39.86 -2.42
C ASP A 243 1.68 -38.62 -1.54
N GLN A 244 2.49 -37.62 -1.89
CA GLN A 244 2.67 -36.40 -1.10
C GLN A 244 1.70 -35.28 -1.51
N VAL A 245 0.87 -35.49 -2.54
CA VAL A 245 -0.09 -34.48 -2.99
C VAL A 245 -1.10 -34.19 -1.88
N ASN A 246 -1.14 -32.93 -1.44
CA ASN A 246 -2.07 -32.49 -0.41
C ASN A 246 -3.35 -31.92 -1.04
N TYR A 247 -4.27 -32.81 -1.42
CA TYR A 247 -5.59 -32.47 -1.97
C TYR A 247 -6.41 -31.53 -1.06
N GLY A 248 -6.20 -31.63 0.27
CA GLY A 248 -6.89 -30.78 1.24
C GLY A 248 -6.55 -29.30 1.12
N ILE A 249 -5.39 -28.94 0.57
CA ILE A 249 -5.05 -27.53 0.26
C ILE A 249 -5.95 -27.04 -0.87
N MET A 250 -6.07 -27.82 -1.95
CA MET A 250 -6.88 -27.49 -3.11
C MET A 250 -8.35 -27.30 -2.70
N GLU A 251 -8.88 -28.22 -1.88
CA GLU A 251 -10.24 -28.09 -1.35
C GLU A 251 -10.41 -26.83 -0.49
N THR A 252 -9.45 -26.53 0.38
CA THR A 252 -9.52 -25.34 1.25
C THR A 252 -9.54 -24.06 0.42
N LEU A 253 -8.71 -23.98 -0.63
CA LEU A 253 -8.73 -22.85 -1.56
C LEU A 253 -10.07 -22.72 -2.28
N LYS A 254 -10.64 -23.83 -2.79
CA LYS A 254 -11.95 -23.83 -3.44
C LYS A 254 -13.09 -23.45 -2.51
N ASN A 255 -13.02 -23.85 -1.23
CA ASN A 255 -14.03 -23.52 -0.22
C ASN A 255 -14.10 -22.02 0.12
N GLY A 256 -13.10 -21.22 -0.26
CA GLY A 256 -13.12 -19.76 -0.06
C GLY A 256 -12.77 -19.31 1.36
N MET A 257 -12.29 -20.21 2.22
CA MET A 257 -11.93 -19.87 3.60
C MET A 257 -10.89 -20.83 4.18
N GLY A 258 -10.11 -20.34 5.13
CA GLY A 258 -9.15 -21.16 5.86
C GLY A 258 -8.63 -20.44 7.11
N PHE A 259 -8.29 -21.24 8.12
CA PHE A 259 -7.81 -20.73 9.39
C PHE A 259 -6.28 -20.64 9.39
N ASN A 260 -5.74 -19.43 9.59
CA ASN A 260 -4.31 -19.22 9.79
C ASN A 260 -4.00 -19.38 11.28
N THR A 261 -3.15 -20.35 11.62
CA THR A 261 -2.73 -20.64 13.01
C THR A 261 -1.43 -19.93 13.42
N MET A 262 -0.74 -19.28 12.48
CA MET A 262 0.60 -18.71 12.71
C MET A 262 0.51 -17.28 13.24
N TYR A 263 1.32 -16.96 14.27
CA TYR A 263 1.39 -15.68 14.98
C TYR A 263 0.09 -15.34 15.71
N GLU A 264 -0.79 -14.59 15.05
CA GLU A 264 -2.10 -14.20 15.57
C GLU A 264 -3.17 -15.00 14.81
N PRO A 265 -3.75 -16.03 15.44
CA PRO A 265 -4.68 -16.91 14.77
C PRO A 265 -5.90 -16.15 14.25
N CYS A 266 -6.22 -16.32 12.97
CA CYS A 266 -7.37 -15.64 12.36
C CYS A 266 -7.98 -16.48 11.23
N MET A 267 -9.30 -16.32 11.06
CA MET A 267 -10.00 -16.85 9.89
C MET A 267 -9.73 -15.92 8.70
N LYS A 268 -9.29 -16.49 7.58
CA LYS A 268 -9.17 -15.81 6.29
C LYS A 268 -10.31 -16.27 5.38
N ILE A 269 -10.94 -15.33 4.69
CA ILE A 269 -12.02 -15.55 3.72
C ILE A 269 -11.59 -14.91 2.40
N TRP A 270 -11.91 -15.56 1.28
CA TRP A 270 -11.55 -15.11 -0.07
C TRP A 270 -12.55 -15.60 -1.13
N PRO A 271 -12.62 -14.94 -2.29
CA PRO A 271 -13.31 -15.47 -3.46
C PRO A 271 -12.66 -16.77 -3.94
N SER A 272 -13.46 -17.77 -4.31
CA SER A 272 -12.94 -19.06 -4.82
C SER A 272 -12.10 -18.83 -6.08
N PRO A 273 -10.81 -19.19 -6.10
CA PRO A 273 -9.95 -18.98 -7.26
C PRO A 273 -10.11 -20.10 -8.31
N HIS A 274 -9.57 -19.87 -9.50
CA HIS A 274 -9.23 -20.96 -10.41
C HIS A 274 -8.07 -21.76 -9.81
N VAL A 275 -8.18 -23.09 -9.77
CA VAL A 275 -7.11 -23.97 -9.26
C VAL A 275 -6.66 -24.86 -10.41
N LEU A 276 -5.39 -24.76 -10.76
CA LEU A 276 -4.71 -25.55 -11.79
C LEU A 276 -3.66 -26.43 -11.13
N VAL A 277 -3.62 -27.70 -11.52
CA VAL A 277 -2.60 -28.66 -11.08
C VAL A 277 -1.85 -29.15 -12.31
N PHE A 278 -0.54 -28.93 -12.29
CA PHE A 278 0.40 -29.55 -13.20
C PHE A 278 1.07 -30.72 -12.51
N SER A 279 1.12 -31.87 -13.20
CA SER A 279 1.76 -33.07 -12.67
C SER A 279 2.30 -33.94 -13.79
N ASN A 280 2.98 -35.03 -13.41
CA ASN A 280 3.41 -36.08 -14.32
C ASN A 280 2.54 -37.36 -14.26
N PHE A 281 1.41 -37.29 -13.57
CA PHE A 281 0.53 -38.42 -13.27
C PHE A 281 -0.92 -37.94 -13.09
N PRO A 282 -1.92 -38.79 -13.33
CA PRO A 282 -3.33 -38.45 -13.09
C PRO A 282 -3.60 -38.24 -11.59
N PRO A 283 -4.69 -37.54 -11.20
CA PRO A 283 -5.07 -37.44 -9.79
C PRO A 283 -5.41 -38.82 -9.23
N LYS A 284 -5.07 -39.06 -7.96
CA LYS A 284 -5.45 -40.29 -7.28
C LYS A 284 -6.95 -40.37 -7.08
N GLU A 285 -7.52 -41.52 -7.40
CA GLU A 285 -8.95 -41.80 -7.20
C GLU A 285 -9.34 -41.71 -5.72
N GLY A 286 -10.57 -41.25 -5.47
CA GLY A 286 -11.14 -41.16 -4.12
C GLY A 286 -10.54 -40.07 -3.22
N LYS A 287 -9.53 -39.31 -3.66
CA LYS A 287 -8.96 -38.19 -2.90
C LYS A 287 -9.76 -36.89 -3.02
N LEU A 288 -10.46 -36.72 -4.13
CA LEU A 288 -11.43 -35.65 -4.37
C LEU A 288 -12.70 -36.26 -4.94
N SER A 289 -13.83 -35.58 -4.74
CA SER A 289 -15.08 -35.97 -5.40
C SER A 289 -14.97 -35.76 -6.91
N VAL A 290 -15.55 -36.67 -7.68
CA VAL A 290 -15.41 -36.69 -9.15
C VAL A 290 -15.91 -35.39 -9.79
N ASP A 291 -16.93 -34.75 -9.22
CA ASP A 291 -17.48 -33.47 -9.68
C ASP A 291 -16.51 -32.29 -9.53
N ARG A 292 -15.44 -32.43 -8.74
CA ARG A 292 -14.42 -31.39 -8.56
C ARG A 292 -13.31 -31.45 -9.59
N LEU A 293 -13.11 -32.57 -10.28
CA LEU A 293 -11.94 -32.78 -11.13
C LEU A 293 -12.27 -32.56 -12.62
N ASP A 294 -11.59 -31.59 -13.23
CA ASP A 294 -11.47 -31.45 -14.68
C ASP A 294 -10.09 -31.96 -15.12
N THR A 295 -9.99 -33.25 -15.44
CA THR A 295 -8.72 -33.91 -15.75
C THR A 295 -8.51 -34.05 -17.25
N VAL A 296 -7.38 -33.52 -17.75
CA VAL A 296 -6.96 -33.65 -19.15
C VAL A 296 -5.51 -34.11 -19.21
N GLU A 297 -5.24 -35.16 -19.99
CA GLU A 297 -3.88 -35.56 -20.37
C GLU A 297 -3.40 -34.64 -21.49
N ILE A 298 -2.27 -33.96 -21.30
CA ILE A 298 -1.75 -32.98 -22.27
C ILE A 298 -0.64 -33.61 -23.13
N PRO A 299 -0.56 -33.25 -24.43
CA PRO A 299 0.47 -33.79 -25.32
C PRO A 299 1.87 -33.29 -24.92
N SER A 300 2.86 -34.16 -25.02
CA SER A 300 4.27 -33.77 -24.93
C SER A 300 4.70 -33.01 -26.19
N LEU A 301 5.55 -31.99 -26.05
CA LEU A 301 6.17 -31.29 -27.18
C LEU A 301 7.45 -32.00 -27.68
N LEU A 302 7.74 -33.21 -27.20
CA LEU A 302 8.82 -34.04 -27.74
C LEU A 302 8.60 -34.25 -29.26
N GLY A 303 9.48 -33.66 -30.08
CA GLY A 303 9.42 -33.72 -31.55
C GLY A 303 8.92 -32.46 -32.24
N VAL A 304 8.46 -31.45 -31.50
CA VAL A 304 8.13 -30.12 -32.05
C VAL A 304 9.40 -29.26 -32.03
N ILE A 305 9.84 -28.79 -33.20
CA ILE A 305 10.98 -27.87 -33.31
C ILE A 305 10.63 -26.61 -32.50
N PRO A 306 11.38 -26.24 -31.46
CA PRO A 306 11.09 -25.02 -30.73
C PRO A 306 11.17 -23.83 -31.70
N PRO A 307 10.30 -22.81 -31.55
CA PRO A 307 10.47 -21.57 -32.32
C PRO A 307 11.89 -21.05 -32.12
N PRO A 308 12.52 -20.46 -33.15
CA PRO A 308 13.88 -19.96 -33.05
C PRO A 308 13.97 -19.05 -31.83
N VAL A 309 14.88 -19.41 -30.91
CA VAL A 309 15.18 -18.60 -29.74
C VAL A 309 15.66 -17.26 -30.28
N VAL A 310 14.90 -16.21 -30.04
CA VAL A 310 15.37 -14.84 -30.28
C VAL A 310 16.60 -14.69 -29.38
N ASP A 311 17.76 -14.39 -29.96
CA ASP A 311 19.05 -14.39 -29.27
C ASP A 311 18.98 -13.59 -27.97
N TYR A 312 18.83 -14.30 -26.85
CA TYR A 312 18.84 -13.73 -25.52
C TYR A 312 20.30 -13.57 -25.10
N ASN A 313 20.81 -12.34 -25.07
CA ASN A 313 22.11 -12.03 -24.51
C ASN A 313 21.96 -11.77 -23.00
N PRO A 314 22.40 -12.69 -22.12
CA PRO A 314 22.27 -12.53 -20.66
C PRO A 314 23.07 -11.35 -20.08
N PHE A 315 23.87 -10.65 -20.88
CA PHE A 315 24.67 -9.50 -20.46
C PHE A 315 24.00 -8.14 -20.72
N ASP A 316 22.85 -8.08 -21.38
CA ASP A 316 22.18 -6.81 -21.70
C ASP A 316 21.60 -6.10 -20.46
N PHE A 317 21.47 -6.80 -19.32
CA PHE A 317 20.99 -6.25 -18.04
C PHE A 317 22.12 -5.90 -17.05
N ILE A 318 23.38 -6.03 -17.47
CA ILE A 318 24.53 -5.61 -16.67
C ILE A 318 25.27 -4.53 -17.46
N GLN A 319 24.79 -3.29 -17.33
CA GLN A 319 25.58 -2.09 -17.60
C GLN A 319 25.72 -1.30 -16.29
N PRO A 320 26.90 -0.70 -16.04
CA PRO A 320 27.41 -0.34 -14.72
C PRO A 320 26.67 0.78 -13.99
#